data_AF-A0A2E6I9M6-F1
#
_entry.id   AF-A0A2E6I9M6-F1
#
_cell.length_a   1.000
_cell.length_b   1.000
_cell.length_c   1.000
_cell.angle_alpha   90.00
_cell.angle_beta   90.00
_cell.angle_gamma   90.00
#
_symmetry.space_group_name_H-M   'P 1'
#
loop_
_entity.id
_entity.type
_entity.pdbx_description
1 polymer ?
#
loop_
_entity_poly.entity_id
_entity_poly.type
_entity_poly.pdbx_seq_one_letter_code
_entity_poly.pdbx_strand_id
1 'polypeptide(L)'
;MSFLRNPFLAMGTYTIEYFPKNHHPACDRTGQNDCDCPDKTTGELLLETFNRALQASLEDTPEYKAEFRARHELITNIVGMTYDDMNVSQMWLPPDSHWRQFRFQVWDKNAKRLVWIKCFDNFRNNDHGKTALLRRLRESKPIKVFYMTSKFLNPRNIGPDPTSKMGGKKFKKKNLMRHYNNNFLGQELYFDVDFKMDSFDDSAQMTKKVIGWLIRKFSVTIEDLTIVFSGGKGFHVIWYGWDISHAEPHHRQTYQNILTGKAGRVPSVYLQRLHKKIKTEYIEELKTEGILVDYEVTRDPRRIIRLPGSIHHKGRMCKIISYEELDNFTPPDPIW
;
A
#
# COMPACT_ATOMS: atom_id res chain seq x y z
N MET A 1 -12.34 5.76 26.50
CA MET A 1 -12.00 7.09 27.06
C MET A 1 -12.79 8.12 26.27
N SER A 2 -13.73 8.82 26.90
CA SER A 2 -14.39 9.94 26.21
C SER A 2 -13.37 11.09 26.18
N PHE A 3 -12.88 11.42 24.99
CA PHE A 3 -11.91 12.50 24.76
C PHE A 3 -12.42 13.86 25.27
N LEU A 4 -13.74 14.02 25.41
CA LEU A 4 -14.37 15.24 25.95
C LEU A 4 -14.37 15.30 27.49
N ARG A 5 -14.30 14.16 28.19
CA ARG A 5 -14.30 14.15 29.66
C ARG A 5 -12.98 14.61 30.27
N ASN A 6 -11.87 14.46 29.55
CA ASN A 6 -10.56 14.95 29.99
C ASN A 6 -9.69 15.38 28.79
N PRO A 7 -9.92 16.60 28.26
CA PRO A 7 -9.26 17.08 27.06
C PRO A 7 -7.74 17.22 27.24
N PHE A 8 -7.25 17.51 28.45
CA PHE A 8 -5.81 17.60 28.73
C PHE A 8 -5.12 16.24 28.71
N LEU A 9 -5.76 15.19 29.23
CA LEU A 9 -5.21 13.83 29.18
C LEU A 9 -5.26 13.26 27.74
N ALA A 10 -6.33 13.55 27.01
CA ALA A 10 -6.43 13.29 25.58
C ALA A 10 -5.31 14.00 24.79
N MET A 11 -5.10 15.29 25.05
CA MET A 11 -4.03 16.08 24.44
C MET A 11 -2.66 15.49 24.76
N GLY A 12 -2.39 15.15 26.03
CA GLY A 12 -1.17 14.47 26.47
C GLY A 12 -0.90 13.16 25.72
N THR A 13 -1.97 12.42 25.38
CA THR A 13 -1.85 11.20 24.58
C THR A 13 -1.51 11.50 23.12
N TYR A 14 -2.13 12.53 22.50
CA TYR A 14 -1.83 12.93 21.12
C TYR A 14 -0.45 13.57 20.96
N THR A 15 -0.04 14.40 21.93
CA THR A 15 1.27 15.07 21.95
C THR A 15 2.42 14.09 22.17
N ILE A 16 2.23 13.06 23.00
CA ILE A 16 3.33 12.14 23.37
C ILE A 16 3.36 10.90 22.46
N GLU A 17 2.20 10.33 22.10
CA GLU A 17 2.16 8.99 21.51
C GLU A 17 1.89 8.96 20.00
N TYR A 18 1.18 9.94 19.43
CA TYR A 18 0.63 9.80 18.08
C TYR A 18 1.19 10.77 17.03
N PHE A 19 1.13 12.10 17.21
CA PHE A 19 1.50 13.05 16.13
C PHE A 19 2.01 14.44 16.61
N PRO A 20 3.09 14.53 17.41
CA PRO A 20 3.67 15.80 17.83
C PRO A 20 4.22 16.66 16.70
N LYS A 21 4.52 16.10 15.54
CA LYS A 21 5.26 16.77 14.47
C LYS A 21 4.38 17.22 13.32
N ASN A 22 4.69 18.39 12.79
CA ASN A 22 4.36 18.83 11.43
C ASN A 22 5.21 18.02 10.45
N HIS A 23 4.93 16.72 10.40
CA HIS A 23 5.58 15.79 9.48
C HIS A 23 5.55 16.38 8.07
N HIS A 24 6.74 16.54 7.46
CA HIS A 24 6.83 16.57 6.02
C HIS A 24 6.07 15.33 5.55
N PRO A 25 5.05 15.42 4.72
CA PRO A 25 4.12 14.30 4.64
C PRO A 25 4.79 13.03 4.04
N ALA A 26 5.93 13.17 3.36
CA ALA A 26 6.74 12.06 2.87
C ALA A 26 7.62 11.42 3.96
N CYS A 27 7.73 12.08 5.13
CA CYS A 27 8.22 11.59 6.41
C CYS A 27 7.08 11.05 7.31
N ASP A 28 5.79 11.29 6.96
CA ASP A 28 4.62 10.90 7.77
C ASP A 28 4.37 9.40 7.70
N ARG A 29 4.99 8.71 8.66
CA ARG A 29 4.68 7.33 8.96
C ARG A 29 3.66 7.38 10.07
N THR A 30 2.41 6.95 9.83
CA THR A 30 1.34 6.90 10.85
C THR A 30 1.87 6.46 12.23
N GLY A 31 2.04 7.43 13.14
CA GLY A 31 2.50 7.21 14.51
C GLY A 31 4.01 7.02 14.73
N GLN A 32 4.91 7.40 13.81
CA GLN A 32 6.37 7.44 14.07
C GLN A 32 6.88 8.88 14.02
N ASN A 33 7.64 9.29 15.05
CA ASN A 33 8.13 10.67 15.23
C ASN A 33 9.65 10.79 15.04
N ASP A 34 10.24 9.90 14.24
CA ASP A 34 11.69 9.73 14.06
C ASP A 34 12.25 10.53 12.86
N CYS A 35 11.55 11.58 12.44
CA CYS A 35 11.98 12.51 11.40
C CYS A 35 12.38 13.87 12.00
N ASP A 36 13.09 14.68 11.23
CA ASP A 36 13.51 16.04 11.62
C ASP A 36 12.45 17.12 11.33
N CYS A 37 11.23 16.69 11.01
CA CYS A 37 10.09 17.56 10.72
C CYS A 37 9.71 18.36 12.01
N PRO A 38 9.35 19.67 11.92
CA PRO A 38 9.17 20.54 13.09
C PRO A 38 7.99 20.11 13.96
N ASP A 39 8.01 20.43 15.25
CA ASP A 39 6.90 20.11 16.15
C ASP A 39 5.68 21.01 15.88
N LYS A 40 4.48 20.48 16.11
CA LYS A 40 3.22 21.23 16.13
C LYS A 40 3.17 22.11 17.37
N THR A 41 2.57 23.27 17.23
CA THR A 41 2.29 24.14 18.37
C THR A 41 1.25 23.52 19.29
N THR A 42 1.26 23.90 20.58
CA THR A 42 0.27 23.43 21.55
C THR A 42 -1.17 23.78 21.12
N GLY A 43 -1.38 24.94 20.48
CA GLY A 43 -2.69 25.36 19.97
C GLY A 43 -3.22 24.45 18.85
N GLU A 44 -2.37 24.11 17.88
CA GLU A 44 -2.72 23.18 16.80
C GLU A 44 -3.09 21.79 17.35
N LEU A 45 -2.28 21.27 18.28
CA LEU A 45 -2.54 19.97 18.91
C LEU A 45 -3.84 19.96 19.71
N LEU A 46 -4.17 21.06 20.40
CA LEU A 46 -5.43 21.21 21.13
C LEU A 46 -6.62 21.17 20.17
N LEU A 47 -6.55 21.92 19.06
CA LEU A 47 -7.63 21.98 18.06
C LEU A 47 -7.84 20.62 17.37
N GLU A 48 -6.76 19.94 16.96
CA GLU A 48 -6.84 18.60 16.36
C GLU A 48 -7.42 17.58 17.33
N THR A 49 -6.98 17.61 18.60
CA THR A 49 -7.51 16.74 19.65
C THR A 49 -9.02 16.96 19.84
N PHE A 50 -9.45 18.22 19.86
CA PHE A 50 -10.86 18.57 20.01
C PHE A 50 -11.70 18.10 18.80
N ASN A 51 -11.24 18.36 17.58
CA ASN A 51 -11.91 17.89 16.36
C ASN A 51 -12.04 16.37 16.33
N ARG A 52 -10.98 15.65 16.72
CA ARG A 52 -10.99 14.19 16.79
C ARG A 52 -11.91 13.67 17.88
N ALA A 53 -12.01 14.37 19.01
CA ALA A 53 -12.95 14.07 20.08
C ALA A 53 -14.41 14.21 19.61
N LEU A 54 -14.74 15.30 18.92
CA LEU A 54 -16.05 15.52 18.33
C LEU A 54 -16.40 14.44 17.33
N GLN A 55 -15.47 14.12 16.41
CA GLN A 55 -15.67 13.05 15.43
C GLN A 55 -15.89 11.69 16.12
N ALA A 56 -15.07 11.33 17.10
CA ALA A 56 -15.23 10.06 17.82
C ALA A 56 -16.56 10.01 18.58
N SER A 57 -17.03 11.14 19.13
CA SER A 57 -18.34 11.24 19.78
C SER A 57 -19.48 11.05 18.77
N LEU A 58 -19.38 11.67 17.59
CA LEU A 58 -20.33 11.49 16.50
C LEU A 58 -20.37 10.04 16.03
N GLU A 59 -19.19 9.42 15.84
CA GLU A 59 -19.04 8.02 15.41
C GLU A 59 -19.67 7.02 16.41
N ASP A 60 -19.82 7.41 17.67
CA ASP A 60 -20.42 6.58 18.71
C ASP A 60 -21.96 6.67 18.75
N THR A 61 -22.56 7.66 18.09
CA THR A 61 -24.02 7.84 18.06
C THR A 61 -24.73 6.68 17.35
N PRO A 62 -25.94 6.29 17.80
CA PRO A 62 -26.76 5.29 17.11
C PRO A 62 -27.06 5.65 15.65
N GLU A 63 -27.31 6.94 15.37
CA GLU A 63 -27.67 7.47 14.06
C GLU A 63 -26.49 7.31 13.08
N TYR A 64 -25.29 7.75 13.47
CA TYR A 64 -24.09 7.57 12.66
C TYR A 64 -23.81 6.09 12.41
N LYS A 65 -23.94 5.24 13.44
CA LYS A 65 -23.74 3.79 13.29
C LYS A 65 -24.78 3.17 12.35
N ALA A 66 -26.02 3.65 12.34
CA ALA A 66 -27.07 3.18 11.44
C ALA A 66 -26.78 3.63 9.99
N GLU A 67 -26.47 4.90 9.79
CA GLU A 67 -26.09 5.47 8.50
C GLU A 67 -24.85 4.76 7.92
N PHE A 68 -23.80 4.59 8.73
CA PHE A 68 -22.57 3.91 8.33
C PHE A 68 -22.83 2.49 7.85
N ARG A 69 -23.72 1.74 8.52
CA ARG A 69 -24.12 0.39 8.10
C ARG A 69 -24.87 0.43 6.78
N ALA A 70 -25.92 1.24 6.69
CA ALA A 70 -26.75 1.36 5.49
C ALA A 70 -25.89 1.75 4.27
N ARG A 71 -24.98 2.70 4.44
CA ARG A 71 -24.03 3.14 3.43
C ARG A 71 -23.12 2.00 2.96
N HIS A 72 -22.51 1.24 3.86
CA HIS A 72 -21.61 0.17 3.47
C HIS A 72 -22.33 -1.03 2.87
N GLU A 73 -23.58 -1.30 3.28
CA GLU A 73 -24.42 -2.30 2.64
C GLU A 73 -24.76 -1.90 1.20
N LEU A 74 -25.15 -0.64 0.98
CA LEU A 74 -25.39 -0.10 -0.36
C LEU A 74 -24.14 -0.18 -1.24
N ILE A 75 -23.00 0.31 -0.75
CA ILE A 75 -21.72 0.24 -1.48
C ILE A 75 -21.37 -1.21 -1.81
N THR A 76 -21.54 -2.15 -0.87
CA THR A 76 -21.26 -3.57 -1.11
C THR A 76 -22.14 -4.15 -2.21
N ASN A 77 -23.42 -3.76 -2.26
CA ASN A 77 -24.33 -4.17 -3.33
C ASN A 77 -23.89 -3.63 -4.69
N ILE A 78 -23.57 -2.33 -4.77
CA ILE A 78 -23.10 -1.68 -6.01
C ILE A 78 -21.79 -2.30 -6.50
N VAL A 79 -20.83 -2.51 -5.59
CA VAL A 79 -19.56 -3.20 -5.88
C VAL A 79 -19.82 -4.62 -6.40
N GLY A 80 -20.75 -5.35 -5.77
CA GLY A 80 -21.18 -6.66 -6.24
C GLY A 80 -21.69 -6.65 -7.67
N MET A 81 -22.66 -5.77 -7.96
CA MET A 81 -23.22 -5.63 -9.30
C MET A 81 -22.14 -5.27 -10.34
N THR A 82 -21.21 -4.39 -9.97
CA THR A 82 -20.11 -4.00 -10.85
C THR A 82 -19.21 -5.21 -11.15
N TYR A 83 -18.86 -6.02 -10.16
CA TYR A 83 -18.06 -7.23 -10.39
C TYR A 83 -18.81 -8.33 -11.14
N ASP A 84 -20.13 -8.40 -11.00
CA ASP A 84 -20.97 -9.34 -11.76
C ASP A 84 -20.98 -8.99 -13.25
N ASP A 85 -21.01 -7.70 -13.59
CA ASP A 85 -20.96 -7.18 -14.97
C ASP A 85 -19.57 -7.27 -15.63
N MET A 86 -18.50 -7.22 -14.83
CA MET A 86 -17.13 -7.32 -15.35
C MET A 86 -16.84 -8.66 -16.03
N ASN A 87 -16.00 -8.63 -17.05
CA ASN A 87 -15.50 -9.81 -17.74
C ASN A 87 -14.00 -10.07 -17.43
N VAL A 88 -13.49 -11.23 -17.87
CA VAL A 88 -12.11 -11.67 -17.60
C VAL A 88 -11.07 -10.75 -18.26
N SER A 89 -11.40 -10.12 -19.39
CA SER A 89 -10.46 -9.24 -20.11
C SER A 89 -10.18 -7.94 -19.34
N GLN A 90 -11.11 -7.49 -18.51
CA GLN A 90 -10.95 -6.33 -17.63
C GLN A 90 -10.09 -6.64 -16.39
N MET A 91 -9.83 -7.92 -16.11
CA MET A 91 -9.01 -8.33 -14.99
C MET A 91 -7.53 -8.26 -15.35
N TRP A 92 -6.76 -7.77 -14.39
CA TRP A 92 -5.31 -7.70 -14.50
C TRP A 92 -4.64 -8.40 -13.32
N LEU A 93 -3.52 -9.05 -13.61
CA LEU A 93 -2.66 -9.68 -12.61
C LEU A 93 -1.21 -9.27 -12.89
N PRO A 94 -0.42 -8.99 -11.84
CA PRO A 94 0.99 -8.68 -12.02
C PRO A 94 1.77 -9.91 -12.52
N PRO A 95 2.92 -9.71 -13.16
CA PRO A 95 3.90 -10.78 -13.35
C PRO A 95 4.16 -11.52 -12.03
N ASP A 96 4.34 -12.84 -12.13
CA ASP A 96 4.55 -13.72 -10.98
C ASP A 96 3.48 -13.60 -9.88
N SER A 97 2.23 -13.26 -10.23
CA SER A 97 1.13 -13.05 -9.27
C SER A 97 0.93 -14.22 -8.29
N HIS A 98 1.29 -15.43 -8.68
CA HIS A 98 1.14 -16.64 -7.88
C HIS A 98 2.10 -16.69 -6.68
N TRP A 99 3.12 -15.83 -6.64
CA TRP A 99 4.02 -15.61 -5.51
C TRP A 99 3.62 -14.43 -4.63
N ARG A 100 2.45 -13.80 -4.87
CA ARG A 100 2.02 -12.58 -4.16
C ARG A 100 0.77 -12.85 -3.33
N GLN A 101 0.72 -12.23 -2.16
CA GLN A 101 -0.47 -12.28 -1.30
C GLN A 101 -1.49 -11.25 -1.75
N PHE A 102 -2.74 -11.67 -1.86
CA PHE A 102 -3.88 -10.79 -2.11
C PHE A 102 -4.65 -10.53 -0.80
N ARG A 103 -5.15 -9.31 -0.64
CA ARG A 103 -5.92 -8.89 0.54
C ARG A 103 -7.13 -8.09 0.13
N PHE A 104 -8.26 -8.44 0.72
CA PHE A 104 -9.55 -7.82 0.46
C PHE A 104 -10.04 -7.14 1.73
N GLN A 105 -10.59 -5.94 1.58
CA GLN A 105 -11.39 -5.32 2.63
C GLN A 105 -12.86 -5.47 2.24
N VAL A 106 -13.62 -6.21 3.06
CA VAL A 106 -15.03 -6.52 2.82
C VAL A 106 -15.89 -5.98 3.95
N TRP A 107 -17.16 -5.72 3.67
CA TRP A 107 -18.16 -5.45 4.70
C TRP A 107 -18.63 -6.76 5.34
N ASP A 108 -18.43 -6.91 6.65
CA ASP A 108 -18.97 -8.03 7.42
C ASP A 108 -20.30 -7.60 8.06
N LYS A 109 -21.41 -8.16 7.58
CA LYS A 109 -22.76 -7.87 8.07
C LYS A 109 -22.96 -8.27 9.54
N ASN A 110 -22.31 -9.35 9.97
CA ASN A 110 -22.45 -9.86 11.34
C ASN A 110 -21.65 -8.99 12.31
N ALA A 111 -20.40 -8.68 11.95
CA ALA A 111 -19.54 -7.81 12.75
C ALA A 111 -19.87 -6.32 12.60
N LYS A 112 -20.75 -5.96 11.65
CA LYS A 112 -21.18 -4.59 11.31
C LYS A 112 -20.01 -3.64 11.09
N ARG A 113 -18.96 -4.13 10.42
CA ARG A 113 -17.71 -3.37 10.19
C ARG A 113 -16.97 -3.88 8.97
N LEU A 114 -16.02 -3.06 8.49
CA LEU A 114 -15.05 -3.50 7.49
C LEU A 114 -14.01 -4.44 8.11
N VAL A 115 -13.77 -5.56 7.45
CA VAL A 115 -12.78 -6.56 7.87
C VAL A 115 -11.78 -6.84 6.76
N TRP A 116 -10.52 -7.06 7.14
CA TRP A 116 -9.46 -7.45 6.23
C TRP A 116 -9.37 -8.96 6.14
N ILE A 117 -9.51 -9.49 4.93
CA ILE A 117 -9.40 -10.91 4.62
C ILE A 117 -8.12 -11.13 3.80
N LYS A 118 -7.33 -12.12 4.18
CA LYS A 118 -6.25 -12.63 3.33
C LYS A 118 -6.84 -13.62 2.35
N CYS A 119 -6.62 -13.40 1.06
CA CYS A 119 -7.01 -14.37 0.04
C CYS A 119 -6.00 -15.52 0.08
N PHE A 120 -6.50 -16.75 0.24
CA PHE A 120 -5.68 -17.97 0.27
C PHE A 120 -5.45 -18.57 -1.12
N ASP A 121 -6.10 -18.03 -2.15
CA ASP A 121 -5.87 -18.42 -3.53
C ASP A 121 -4.56 -17.82 -4.05
N ASN A 122 -3.89 -18.54 -4.95
CA ASN A 122 -2.74 -18.06 -5.68
C ASN A 122 -3.16 -17.92 -7.15
N PHE A 123 -3.26 -16.69 -7.64
CA PHE A 123 -3.65 -16.43 -9.03
C PHE A 123 -2.40 -16.45 -9.90
N ARG A 124 -2.37 -17.24 -10.97
CA ARG A 124 -1.31 -17.15 -12.01
C ARG A 124 -1.66 -16.06 -13.01
N ASN A 125 -0.67 -15.40 -13.61
CA ASN A 125 -0.92 -14.36 -14.61
C ASN A 125 -1.28 -15.00 -15.96
N ASN A 126 -2.49 -15.56 -16.03
CA ASN A 126 -3.11 -16.17 -17.20
C ASN A 126 -4.64 -16.12 -17.06
N ASP A 127 -5.37 -16.50 -18.09
CA ASP A 127 -6.83 -16.38 -18.11
C ASP A 127 -7.52 -17.21 -17.03
N HIS A 128 -6.99 -18.39 -16.69
CA HIS A 128 -7.49 -19.18 -15.57
C HIS A 128 -7.33 -18.44 -14.23
N GLY A 129 -6.19 -17.80 -14.00
CA GLY A 129 -5.96 -17.03 -12.78
C GLY A 129 -6.81 -15.76 -12.72
N LYS A 130 -7.00 -15.06 -13.85
CA LYS A 130 -7.92 -13.91 -13.95
C LYS A 130 -9.37 -14.32 -13.71
N THR A 131 -9.80 -15.46 -14.26
CA THR A 131 -11.13 -16.03 -14.03
C THR A 131 -11.33 -16.38 -12.56
N ALA A 132 -10.34 -17.02 -11.94
CA ALA A 132 -10.38 -17.35 -10.52
C ALA A 132 -10.43 -16.09 -9.64
N LEU A 133 -9.67 -15.04 -9.99
CA LEU A 133 -9.74 -13.75 -9.32
C LEU A 133 -11.13 -13.14 -9.42
N LEU A 134 -11.68 -13.03 -10.63
CA LEU A 134 -13.02 -12.46 -10.85
C LEU A 134 -14.09 -13.20 -10.06
N ARG A 135 -14.04 -14.54 -10.04
CA ARG A 135 -14.92 -15.35 -9.19
C ARG A 135 -14.80 -14.95 -7.72
N ARG A 136 -13.58 -14.78 -7.18
CA ARG A 136 -13.38 -14.32 -5.80
C ARG A 136 -13.88 -12.92 -5.53
N LEU A 137 -13.76 -12.00 -6.50
CA LEU A 137 -14.30 -10.64 -6.38
C LEU A 137 -15.83 -10.67 -6.30
N ARG A 138 -16.49 -11.48 -7.11
CA ARG A 138 -17.96 -11.68 -7.08
C ARG A 138 -18.44 -12.32 -5.78
N GLU A 139 -17.73 -13.35 -5.29
CA GLU A 139 -18.03 -14.03 -4.03
C GLU A 139 -17.88 -13.11 -2.80
N SER A 140 -16.78 -12.36 -2.74
CA SER A 140 -16.41 -11.59 -1.53
C SER A 140 -16.85 -10.13 -1.56
N LYS A 141 -17.23 -9.59 -2.72
CA LYS A 141 -17.68 -8.21 -2.97
C LYS A 141 -16.79 -7.17 -2.26
N PRO A 142 -15.47 -7.19 -2.50
CA PRO A 142 -14.53 -6.39 -1.74
C PRO A 142 -14.58 -4.91 -2.12
N ILE A 143 -14.71 -4.04 -1.13
CA ILE A 143 -14.68 -2.58 -1.31
C ILE A 143 -13.26 -2.09 -1.59
N LYS A 144 -12.25 -2.85 -1.15
CA LYS A 144 -10.86 -2.61 -1.53
C LYS A 144 -10.12 -3.90 -1.81
N VAL A 145 -9.34 -3.90 -2.87
CA VAL A 145 -8.57 -5.06 -3.36
C VAL A 145 -7.11 -4.66 -3.49
N PHE A 146 -6.24 -5.40 -2.80
CA PHE A 146 -4.81 -5.16 -2.82
C PHE A 146 -4.04 -6.44 -3.09
N TYR A 147 -2.85 -6.29 -3.63
CA TYR A 147 -1.85 -7.34 -3.71
C TYR A 147 -0.52 -6.84 -3.15
N MET A 148 0.34 -7.76 -2.76
CA MET A 148 1.63 -7.42 -2.18
C MET A 148 2.67 -7.12 -3.27
N THR A 149 3.45 -6.06 -3.05
CA THR A 149 4.53 -5.62 -3.95
C THR A 149 5.69 -6.60 -4.01
N SER A 150 5.84 -7.45 -3.00
CA SER A 150 6.90 -8.46 -2.92
C SER A 150 6.41 -9.87 -3.21
N LYS A 151 7.34 -10.71 -3.66
CA LYS A 151 7.16 -12.13 -3.96
C LYS A 151 7.64 -12.97 -2.79
N PHE A 152 6.84 -13.96 -2.41
CA PHE A 152 7.15 -14.91 -1.35
C PHE A 152 6.82 -16.33 -1.79
N LEU A 153 7.61 -17.31 -1.34
CA LEU A 153 7.39 -18.72 -1.68
C LEU A 153 6.04 -19.25 -1.17
N ASN A 154 5.56 -18.73 -0.03
CA ASN A 154 4.24 -19.07 0.50
C ASN A 154 3.40 -17.80 0.70
N PRO A 155 2.78 -17.28 -0.38
CA PRO A 155 1.99 -16.05 -0.29
C PRO A 155 0.70 -16.21 0.50
N ARG A 156 0.19 -17.44 0.64
CA ARG A 156 -1.03 -17.75 1.40
C ARG A 156 -0.87 -17.42 2.88
N ASN A 157 0.28 -17.77 3.45
CA ASN A 157 0.51 -17.66 4.89
C ASN A 157 1.71 -16.78 5.24
N ILE A 158 1.78 -15.59 4.63
CA ILE A 158 2.78 -14.59 5.02
C ILE A 158 2.47 -14.09 6.43
N GLY A 159 3.43 -14.33 7.33
CA GLY A 159 3.39 -13.89 8.71
C GLY A 159 3.61 -12.38 8.88
N PRO A 160 3.42 -11.83 10.09
CA PRO A 160 3.84 -10.45 10.39
C PRO A 160 5.35 -10.30 10.17
N ASP A 161 5.86 -9.07 10.07
CA ASP A 161 7.29 -8.84 9.86
C ASP A 161 8.06 -9.31 11.10
N PRO A 162 8.87 -10.38 11.02
CA PRO A 162 9.56 -10.92 12.17
C PRO A 162 10.59 -9.94 12.75
N THR A 163 10.98 -8.90 11.99
CA THR A 163 11.93 -7.87 12.41
C THR A 163 11.27 -6.60 12.95
N SER A 164 9.96 -6.43 12.79
CA SER A 164 9.23 -5.29 13.34
C SER A 164 9.02 -5.40 14.85
N LYS A 165 8.88 -4.24 15.54
CA LYS A 165 8.71 -4.11 17.01
C LYS A 165 7.70 -5.09 17.61
N MET A 166 6.54 -5.24 16.97
CA MET A 166 5.50 -6.19 17.40
C MET A 166 5.44 -7.48 16.59
N GLY A 167 5.99 -7.51 15.39
CA GLY A 167 5.80 -8.64 14.48
C GLY A 167 6.55 -9.88 14.95
N GLY A 168 7.74 -9.75 15.54
CA GLY A 168 8.44 -10.88 16.18
C GLY A 168 7.63 -11.56 17.30
N LYS A 169 6.98 -10.75 18.16
CA LYS A 169 6.08 -11.26 19.22
C LYS A 169 4.86 -11.97 18.61
N LYS A 170 4.23 -11.36 17.60
CA LYS A 170 3.09 -11.95 16.89
C LYS A 170 3.46 -13.24 16.15
N PHE A 171 4.69 -13.33 15.63
CA PHE A 171 5.21 -14.51 14.95
C PHE A 171 5.30 -15.70 15.91
N LYS A 172 5.87 -15.48 17.11
CA LYS A 172 5.92 -16.48 18.18
C LYS A 172 4.53 -16.86 18.68
N LYS A 173 3.67 -15.88 18.98
CA LYS A 173 2.30 -16.11 19.47
C LYS A 173 1.46 -16.97 18.53
N LYS A 174 1.66 -16.84 17.22
CA LYS A 174 0.94 -17.60 16.19
C LYS A 174 1.62 -18.91 15.79
N ASN A 175 2.70 -19.30 16.47
CA ASN A 175 3.51 -20.47 16.17
C ASN A 175 3.93 -20.56 14.69
N LEU A 176 4.33 -19.43 14.10
CA LEU A 176 4.73 -19.36 12.69
C LEU A 176 6.21 -19.71 12.51
N MET A 177 6.55 -20.36 11.40
CA MET A 177 7.92 -20.76 11.07
C MET A 177 8.56 -19.73 10.14
N ARG A 178 9.74 -19.20 10.51
CA ARG A 178 10.39 -18.10 9.75
C ARG A 178 10.71 -18.50 8.31
N HIS A 179 11.17 -19.73 8.10
CA HIS A 179 11.56 -20.25 6.78
C HIS A 179 10.36 -20.59 5.89
N TYR A 180 9.17 -20.77 6.46
CA TYR A 180 7.95 -21.12 5.72
C TYR A 180 7.03 -19.91 5.52
N ASN A 181 6.81 -19.11 6.57
CA ASN A 181 5.88 -17.98 6.58
C ASN A 181 6.53 -16.62 6.24
N ASN A 182 7.83 -16.63 5.95
CA ASN A 182 8.60 -15.44 5.59
C ASN A 182 9.74 -15.83 4.65
N ASN A 183 9.46 -16.58 3.57
CA ASN A 183 10.46 -16.86 2.53
C ASN A 183 10.30 -15.87 1.37
N PHE A 184 11.14 -14.84 1.37
CA PHE A 184 11.14 -13.74 0.42
C PHE A 184 11.92 -14.09 -0.84
N LEU A 185 11.31 -13.88 -2.01
CA LEU A 185 11.91 -14.17 -3.31
C LEU A 185 12.46 -12.89 -3.98
N GLY A 186 11.84 -11.74 -3.71
CA GLY A 186 12.22 -10.48 -4.32
C GLY A 186 11.09 -9.46 -4.26
N GLN A 187 11.39 -8.24 -4.69
CA GLN A 187 10.42 -7.15 -4.79
C GLN A 187 10.88 -6.18 -5.86
N GLU A 188 10.04 -5.93 -6.84
CA GLU A 188 10.28 -4.98 -7.94
C GLU A 188 10.20 -3.52 -7.44
N LEU A 189 10.35 -2.53 -8.34
CA LEU A 189 10.20 -1.12 -7.96
C LEU A 189 8.75 -0.65 -8.11
N TYR A 190 8.25 -0.02 -7.07
CA TYR A 190 6.90 0.53 -6.98
C TYR A 190 6.99 1.93 -6.39
N PHE A 191 6.39 2.89 -7.05
CA PHE A 191 6.27 4.27 -6.59
C PHE A 191 4.79 4.60 -6.50
N ASP A 192 4.38 5.23 -5.40
CA ASP A 192 3.01 5.71 -5.21
C ASP A 192 3.03 7.24 -5.18
N VAL A 193 2.33 7.84 -6.13
CA VAL A 193 2.32 9.26 -6.43
C VAL A 193 0.94 9.82 -6.06
N ASP A 194 0.60 9.75 -4.77
CA ASP A 194 -0.67 10.23 -4.21
C ASP A 194 -0.48 11.41 -3.23
N PHE A 195 0.72 11.97 -3.24
CA PHE A 195 1.24 12.78 -2.16
C PHE A 195 0.72 14.22 -2.12
N LYS A 196 -0.29 14.50 -1.28
CA LYS A 196 -0.83 15.86 -1.02
C LYS A 196 -1.07 16.72 -2.27
N MET A 197 -1.29 16.08 -3.41
CA MET A 197 -1.58 16.80 -4.65
C MET A 197 -3.01 17.30 -4.58
N ASP A 198 -3.15 18.61 -4.78
CA ASP A 198 -4.46 19.24 -4.76
C ASP A 198 -5.26 18.82 -6.00
N SER A 199 -4.58 18.71 -7.15
CA SER A 199 -5.14 18.33 -8.43
C SER A 199 -4.59 17.00 -8.98
N PHE A 200 -5.28 16.44 -9.98
CA PHE A 200 -4.80 15.30 -10.74
C PHE A 200 -3.63 15.64 -11.65
N ASP A 201 -3.57 16.89 -12.13
CA ASP A 201 -2.47 17.36 -13.00
C ASP A 201 -1.16 17.37 -12.22
N ASP A 202 -1.14 17.88 -10.98
CA ASP A 202 0.06 17.85 -10.14
C ASP A 202 0.57 16.42 -9.92
N SER A 203 -0.35 15.47 -9.66
CA SER A 203 -0.03 14.05 -9.55
C SER A 203 0.50 13.48 -10.86
N ALA A 204 -0.05 13.88 -12.02
CA ALA A 204 0.39 13.41 -13.33
C ALA A 204 1.78 13.96 -13.70
N GLN A 205 2.04 15.24 -13.47
CA GLN A 205 3.35 15.86 -13.67
C GLN A 205 4.42 15.22 -12.77
N MET A 206 4.09 14.96 -11.50
CA MET A 206 5.00 14.26 -10.59
C MET A 206 5.26 12.81 -11.04
N THR A 207 4.23 12.14 -11.56
CA THR A 207 4.35 10.79 -12.15
C THR A 207 5.34 10.80 -13.32
N LYS A 208 5.28 11.82 -14.19
CA LYS A 208 6.25 11.99 -15.29
C LYS A 208 7.67 12.22 -14.79
N LYS A 209 7.85 12.96 -13.68
CA LYS A 209 9.18 13.13 -13.06
C LYS A 209 9.75 11.80 -12.56
N VAL A 210 8.93 10.96 -11.92
CA VAL A 210 9.33 9.61 -11.49
C VAL A 210 9.74 8.75 -12.70
N ILE A 211 8.96 8.79 -13.78
CA ILE A 211 9.26 8.06 -15.02
C ILE A 211 10.58 8.55 -15.63
N GLY A 212 10.76 9.87 -15.74
CA GLY A 212 12.00 10.46 -16.23
C GLY A 212 13.21 10.08 -15.39
N TRP A 213 13.07 10.01 -14.07
CA TRP A 213 14.12 9.51 -13.18
C TRP A 213 14.45 8.03 -13.45
N LEU A 214 13.44 7.17 -13.59
CA LEU A 214 13.65 5.75 -13.91
C LEU A 214 14.40 5.57 -15.23
N ILE A 215 13.99 6.28 -16.28
CA ILE A 215 14.63 6.25 -17.60
C ILE A 215 16.11 6.67 -17.48
N ARG A 216 16.41 7.76 -16.77
CA ARG A 216 17.80 8.21 -16.58
C ARG A 216 18.65 7.26 -15.74
N LYS A 217 18.08 6.71 -14.66
CA LYS A 217 18.80 5.89 -13.69
C LYS A 217 19.10 4.49 -14.21
N PHE A 218 18.13 3.88 -14.90
CA PHE A 218 18.18 2.47 -15.29
C PHE A 218 18.13 2.23 -16.79
N SER A 219 18.08 3.29 -17.61
CA SER A 219 17.97 3.20 -19.06
C SER A 219 16.77 2.37 -19.53
N VAL A 220 15.69 2.39 -18.76
CA VAL A 220 14.41 1.75 -19.12
C VAL A 220 13.65 2.61 -20.11
N THR A 221 12.74 2.00 -20.85
CA THR A 221 11.79 2.66 -21.74
C THR A 221 10.43 2.85 -21.07
N ILE A 222 9.52 3.60 -21.69
CA ILE A 222 8.17 3.80 -21.15
C ILE A 222 7.40 2.47 -21.17
N GLU A 223 7.66 1.63 -22.17
CA GLU A 223 7.04 0.33 -22.38
C GLU A 223 7.43 -0.69 -21.29
N ASP A 224 8.57 -0.50 -20.62
CA ASP A 224 9.00 -1.30 -19.47
C ASP A 224 8.20 -0.99 -18.19
N LEU A 225 7.48 0.14 -18.18
CA LEU A 225 6.79 0.68 -17.00
C LEU A 225 5.29 0.41 -17.07
N THR A 226 4.71 0.04 -15.93
CA THR A 226 3.27 -0.01 -15.75
C THR A 226 2.82 1.20 -14.95
N ILE A 227 1.99 2.05 -15.57
CA ILE A 227 1.41 3.23 -14.95
C ILE A 227 -0.04 2.92 -14.57
N VAL A 228 -0.38 3.13 -13.31
CA VAL A 228 -1.70 2.77 -12.76
C VAL A 228 -2.35 3.99 -12.16
N PHE A 229 -3.55 4.34 -12.60
CA PHE A 229 -4.42 5.22 -11.83
C PHE A 229 -5.00 4.46 -10.64
N SER A 230 -4.69 4.92 -9.42
CA SER A 230 -5.07 4.24 -8.16
C SER A 230 -6.59 4.24 -7.86
N GLY A 231 -7.40 4.99 -8.62
CA GLY A 231 -8.81 5.25 -8.30
C GLY A 231 -9.03 6.38 -7.28
N GLY A 232 -7.94 6.87 -6.66
CA GLY A 232 -7.94 8.01 -5.74
C GLY A 232 -7.63 9.32 -6.45
N LYS A 233 -6.65 10.06 -5.91
CA LYS A 233 -6.03 11.22 -6.57
C LYS A 233 -4.70 10.89 -7.25
N GLY A 234 -4.04 9.79 -6.85
CA GLY A 234 -2.68 9.48 -7.26
C GLY A 234 -2.54 8.36 -8.30
N PHE A 235 -1.30 8.15 -8.70
CA PHE A 235 -0.88 7.11 -9.63
C PHE A 235 0.14 6.18 -8.99
N HIS A 236 0.28 4.97 -9.50
CA HIS A 236 1.43 4.12 -9.23
C HIS A 236 2.30 3.99 -10.47
N VAL A 237 3.61 4.05 -10.30
CA VAL A 237 4.58 3.69 -11.35
C VAL A 237 5.28 2.42 -10.89
N ILE A 238 5.24 1.40 -11.75
CA ILE A 238 5.77 0.08 -11.43
C ILE A 238 6.74 -0.35 -12.52
N TRP A 239 7.93 -0.76 -12.13
CA TRP A 239 8.89 -1.39 -13.04
C TRP A 239 9.12 -2.84 -12.63
N TYR A 240 8.51 -3.78 -13.36
CA TYR A 240 8.57 -5.20 -13.06
C TYR A 240 9.92 -5.85 -13.39
N GLY A 241 10.73 -5.23 -14.24
CA GLY A 241 12.05 -5.72 -14.64
C GLY A 241 13.13 -5.52 -13.57
N TRP A 242 12.87 -4.70 -12.54
CA TRP A 242 13.87 -4.48 -11.50
C TRP A 242 14.09 -5.73 -10.64
N ASP A 243 15.37 -6.06 -10.48
CA ASP A 243 15.86 -7.06 -9.55
C ASP A 243 17.21 -6.64 -8.97
N ILE A 244 17.86 -7.53 -8.23
CA ILE A 244 19.15 -7.22 -7.60
C ILE A 244 20.28 -6.98 -8.62
N SER A 245 20.16 -7.44 -9.87
CA SER A 245 21.20 -7.26 -10.88
C SER A 245 21.38 -5.79 -11.27
N HIS A 246 20.34 -4.97 -11.08
CA HIS A 246 20.32 -3.53 -11.32
C HIS A 246 20.83 -2.71 -10.13
N ALA A 247 21.16 -3.36 -9.00
CA ALA A 247 21.74 -2.68 -7.86
C ALA A 247 23.26 -2.45 -8.04
N GLU A 248 23.81 -1.51 -7.27
CA GLU A 248 25.24 -1.22 -7.25
C GLU A 248 26.09 -2.48 -6.97
N PRO A 249 27.32 -2.58 -7.51
CA PRO A 249 28.16 -3.79 -7.40
C PRO A 249 28.31 -4.33 -5.97
N HIS A 250 28.43 -3.44 -4.98
CA HIS A 250 28.60 -3.82 -3.58
C HIS A 250 27.34 -4.47 -2.97
N HIS A 251 26.14 -4.07 -3.42
CA HIS A 251 24.88 -4.71 -3.03
C HIS A 251 24.73 -6.09 -3.66
N ARG A 252 25.15 -6.26 -4.93
CA ARG A 252 25.17 -7.57 -5.61
C ARG A 252 26.09 -8.56 -4.90
N GLN A 253 27.27 -8.12 -4.48
CA GLN A 253 28.17 -8.94 -3.67
C GLN A 253 27.54 -9.33 -2.33
N THR A 254 26.87 -8.38 -1.67
CA THR A 254 26.15 -8.62 -0.40
C THR A 254 25.04 -9.66 -0.59
N TYR A 255 24.29 -9.58 -1.68
CA TYR A 255 23.26 -10.54 -2.03
C TYR A 255 23.82 -11.97 -2.19
N GLN A 256 24.91 -12.12 -2.93
CA GLN A 256 25.60 -13.41 -3.11
C GLN A 256 26.10 -13.98 -1.77
N ASN A 257 26.64 -13.14 -0.89
CA ASN A 257 27.09 -13.54 0.44
C ASN A 257 25.92 -14.03 1.33
N ILE A 258 24.73 -13.44 1.17
CA ILE A 258 23.51 -13.88 1.88
C ILE A 258 23.07 -15.26 1.36
N LEU A 259 23.04 -15.45 0.04
CA LEU A 259 22.58 -16.70 -0.58
C LEU A 259 23.53 -17.89 -0.30
N THR A 260 24.84 -17.66 -0.33
CA THR A 260 25.85 -18.72 -0.09
C THR A 260 25.97 -19.12 1.37
N GLY A 261 25.18 -18.53 2.28
CA GLY A 261 25.18 -18.91 3.69
C GLY A 261 26.46 -18.56 4.45
N LYS A 262 27.43 -17.89 3.81
CA LYS A 262 28.70 -17.43 4.42
C LYS A 262 28.49 -16.59 5.69
N ALA A 263 27.28 -16.07 5.90
CA ALA A 263 26.93 -15.27 7.05
C ALA A 263 26.19 -16.01 8.18
N GLY A 264 25.83 -17.30 8.04
CA GLY A 264 25.11 -18.06 9.08
C GLY A 264 23.68 -17.56 9.35
N ARG A 265 22.99 -17.07 8.31
CA ARG A 265 21.82 -16.18 8.42
C ARG A 265 20.58 -16.75 7.72
N VAL A 266 19.38 -16.52 8.26
CA VAL A 266 18.10 -16.82 7.57
C VAL A 266 17.98 -15.94 6.32
N PRO A 267 18.15 -16.46 5.09
CA PRO A 267 18.40 -15.62 3.91
C PRO A 267 17.33 -14.54 3.71
N SER A 268 16.06 -14.92 3.80
CA SER A 268 14.92 -14.03 3.57
C SER A 268 14.90 -12.74 4.40
N VAL A 269 15.27 -12.78 5.69
CA VAL A 269 15.25 -11.57 6.53
C VAL A 269 16.32 -10.57 6.08
N TYR A 270 17.49 -11.09 5.71
CA TYR A 270 18.60 -10.25 5.26
C TYR A 270 18.39 -9.76 3.84
N LEU A 271 17.75 -10.57 2.97
CA LEU A 271 17.32 -10.13 1.65
C LEU A 271 16.31 -8.98 1.75
N GLN A 272 15.29 -9.09 2.61
CA GLN A 272 14.33 -7.99 2.83
C GLN A 272 15.04 -6.71 3.31
N ARG A 273 16.01 -6.83 4.22
CA ARG A 273 16.81 -5.69 4.69
C ARG A 273 17.68 -5.08 3.58
N LEU A 274 18.28 -5.92 2.74
CA LEU A 274 19.09 -5.47 1.61
C LEU A 274 18.22 -4.71 0.59
N HIS A 275 17.06 -5.26 0.21
CA HIS A 275 16.10 -4.58 -0.66
C HIS A 275 15.67 -3.23 -0.06
N LYS A 276 15.32 -3.20 1.24
CA LYS A 276 14.97 -1.96 1.92
C LYS A 276 16.11 -0.94 1.86
N LYS A 277 17.36 -1.37 2.07
CA LYS A 277 18.55 -0.50 2.03
C LYS A 277 18.72 0.12 0.64
N ILE A 278 18.76 -0.71 -0.41
CA ILE A 278 18.94 -0.26 -1.80
C ILE A 278 17.86 0.75 -2.17
N LYS A 279 16.59 0.45 -1.86
CA LYS A 279 15.47 1.33 -2.18
C LYS A 279 15.45 2.60 -1.35
N THR A 280 16.03 2.57 -0.16
CA THR A 280 16.25 3.80 0.63
C THR A 280 17.25 4.71 -0.06
N GLU A 281 18.32 4.18 -0.64
CA GLU A 281 19.28 4.97 -1.42
C GLU A 281 18.61 5.63 -2.64
N TYR A 282 17.76 4.89 -3.38
CA TYR A 282 16.96 5.46 -4.48
C TYR A 282 16.01 6.56 -4.02
N ILE A 283 15.41 6.42 -2.83
CA ILE A 283 14.54 7.45 -2.24
C ILE A 283 15.33 8.73 -1.94
N GLU A 284 16.56 8.62 -1.43
CA GLU A 284 17.39 9.82 -1.17
C GLU A 284 17.78 10.53 -2.47
N GLU A 285 17.99 9.80 -3.56
CA GLU A 285 18.16 10.39 -4.90
C GLU A 285 16.90 11.15 -5.34
N LEU A 286 15.72 10.52 -5.23
CA LEU A 286 14.44 11.18 -5.56
C LEU A 286 14.20 12.46 -4.76
N LYS A 287 14.49 12.43 -3.45
CA LYS A 287 14.38 13.61 -2.58
C LYS A 287 15.29 14.75 -3.04
N THR A 288 16.51 14.42 -3.43
CA THR A 288 17.50 15.40 -3.92
C THR A 288 17.02 16.07 -5.21
N GLU A 289 16.31 15.34 -6.07
CA GLU A 289 15.70 15.85 -7.30
C GLU A 289 14.32 16.53 -7.07
N GLY A 290 13.84 16.61 -5.82
CA GLY A 290 12.55 17.19 -5.49
C GLY A 290 11.35 16.38 -6.00
N ILE A 291 11.52 15.08 -6.20
CA ILE A 291 10.46 14.17 -6.65
C ILE A 291 9.70 13.64 -5.44
N LEU A 292 8.41 13.97 -5.37
CA LEU A 292 7.54 13.67 -4.22
C LEU A 292 6.71 12.40 -4.47
N VAL A 293 6.98 11.36 -3.70
CA VAL A 293 6.22 10.09 -3.69
C VAL A 293 6.00 9.63 -2.25
N ASP A 294 5.09 8.68 -2.01
CA ASP A 294 5.08 7.92 -0.75
C ASP A 294 6.31 6.99 -0.73
N TYR A 295 7.37 7.49 -0.11
CA TYR A 295 8.66 6.80 0.04
C TYR A 295 8.53 5.46 0.79
N GLU A 296 7.51 5.28 1.65
CA GLU A 296 7.31 4.02 2.35
C GLU A 296 6.84 2.92 1.41
N VAL A 297 6.05 3.25 0.38
CA VAL A 297 5.64 2.26 -0.62
C VAL A 297 6.84 1.64 -1.29
N THR A 298 7.82 2.48 -1.62
CA THR A 298 9.00 2.07 -2.37
C THR A 298 9.88 1.16 -1.52
N ARG A 299 10.18 1.52 -0.27
CA ARG A 299 11.15 0.78 0.57
C ARG A 299 10.57 -0.39 1.36
N ASP A 300 9.27 -0.43 1.64
CA ASP A 300 8.68 -1.47 2.49
C ASP A 300 8.51 -2.79 1.70
N PRO A 301 9.28 -3.86 2.03
CA PRO A 301 9.18 -5.15 1.37
C PRO A 301 7.87 -5.89 1.66
N ARG A 302 6.97 -5.33 2.45
CA ARG A 302 5.68 -5.93 2.78
C ARG A 302 4.51 -5.00 2.46
N ARG A 303 4.77 -3.94 1.67
CA ARG A 303 3.71 -3.04 1.20
C ARG A 303 2.72 -3.80 0.32
N ILE A 304 1.45 -3.44 0.46
CA ILE A 304 0.39 -3.84 -0.46
C ILE A 304 -0.04 -2.61 -1.25
N ILE A 305 -0.33 -2.79 -2.54
CA ILE A 305 -0.85 -1.75 -3.43
C ILE A 305 -2.13 -2.22 -4.09
N ARG A 306 -2.94 -1.26 -4.55
CA ARG A 306 -4.25 -1.56 -5.12
C ARG A 306 -4.10 -2.34 -6.42
N LEU A 307 -4.95 -3.34 -6.61
CA LEU A 307 -4.95 -4.15 -7.84
C LEU A 307 -5.64 -3.39 -8.99
N PRO A 308 -4.98 -3.20 -10.15
CA PRO A 308 -5.64 -2.74 -11.37
C PRO A 308 -6.81 -3.65 -11.77
N GLY A 309 -7.89 -3.05 -12.30
CA GLY A 309 -9.17 -3.73 -12.57
C GLY A 309 -10.09 -3.86 -11.34
N SER A 310 -9.69 -3.35 -10.17
CA SER A 310 -10.53 -3.30 -8.98
C SER A 310 -11.15 -1.92 -8.73
N ILE A 311 -12.14 -1.86 -7.84
CA ILE A 311 -12.85 -0.62 -7.52
C ILE A 311 -12.21 0.04 -6.29
N HIS A 312 -12.08 1.36 -6.32
CA HIS A 312 -11.69 2.18 -5.18
C HIS A 312 -12.90 2.46 -4.29
N HIS A 313 -12.69 2.65 -2.99
CA HIS A 313 -13.77 2.97 -2.05
C HIS A 313 -14.46 4.33 -2.30
N LYS A 314 -13.98 5.10 -3.28
CA LYS A 314 -14.56 6.36 -3.77
C LYS A 314 -15.37 6.16 -5.05
N GLY A 315 -15.69 4.93 -5.42
CA GLY A 315 -16.50 4.62 -6.60
C GLY A 315 -15.74 4.52 -7.91
N ARG A 316 -14.46 4.88 -7.98
CA ARG A 316 -13.69 4.88 -9.23
C ARG A 316 -12.95 3.57 -9.48
N MET A 317 -12.82 3.19 -10.75
CA MET A 317 -12.02 2.04 -11.16
C MET A 317 -10.51 2.36 -11.10
N CYS A 318 -9.75 1.45 -10.52
CA CYS A 318 -8.29 1.43 -10.60
C CYS A 318 -7.90 0.87 -11.96
N LYS A 319 -7.28 1.68 -12.84
CA LYS A 319 -6.97 1.27 -14.22
C LYS A 319 -5.50 1.46 -14.56
N ILE A 320 -4.98 0.63 -15.44
CA ILE A 320 -3.70 0.89 -16.11
C ILE A 320 -3.97 1.99 -17.15
N ILE A 321 -3.03 2.92 -17.28
CA ILE A 321 -3.09 4.01 -18.25
C ILE A 321 -1.79 4.07 -19.04
N SER A 322 -1.84 4.68 -20.22
CA SER A 322 -0.65 4.98 -21.00
C SER A 322 0.09 6.21 -20.47
N TYR A 323 1.30 6.45 -20.97
CA TYR A 323 2.06 7.64 -20.62
C TYR A 323 1.41 8.91 -21.18
N GLU A 324 0.86 8.85 -22.39
CA GLU A 324 0.18 9.95 -23.08
C GLU A 324 -1.12 10.34 -22.36
N GLU A 325 -1.80 9.38 -21.72
CA GLU A 325 -2.97 9.68 -20.88
C GLU A 325 -2.62 10.60 -19.70
N LEU A 326 -1.35 10.73 -19.28
CA LEU A 326 -0.94 11.64 -18.21
C LEU A 326 -0.98 13.12 -18.63
N ASP A 327 -0.90 13.45 -19.92
CA ASP A 327 -0.96 14.85 -20.38
C ASP A 327 -2.34 15.48 -20.16
N ASN A 328 -3.40 14.70 -20.35
CA ASN A 328 -4.78 15.16 -20.28
C ASN A 328 -5.63 14.19 -19.46
N PHE A 329 -5.11 13.76 -18.31
CA PHE A 329 -5.76 12.74 -17.51
C PHE A 329 -7.10 13.23 -16.96
N THR A 330 -8.18 12.60 -17.40
CA THR A 330 -9.51 12.77 -16.81
C THR A 330 -9.86 11.54 -15.98
N PRO A 331 -10.11 11.67 -14.67
CA PRO A 331 -10.48 10.54 -13.85
C PRO A 331 -11.83 9.99 -14.28
N PRO A 332 -12.03 8.65 -14.24
CA PRO A 332 -13.34 8.07 -14.48
C PRO A 332 -14.36 8.54 -13.44
N ASP A 333 -15.62 8.59 -13.86
CA ASP A 333 -16.72 8.94 -12.98
C ASP A 333 -16.86 7.92 -11.83
N PRO A 334 -17.19 8.37 -10.61
CA PRO A 334 -17.48 7.48 -9.52
C PRO A 334 -18.81 6.75 -9.76
N ILE A 335 -18.85 5.46 -9.47
CA ILE A 335 -20.05 4.63 -9.61
C ILE A 335 -21.11 4.98 -8.53
N TRP A 336 -20.74 5.68 -7.45
CA TRP A 336 -21.64 6.12 -6.37
C TRP A 336 -21.16 7.39 -5.66
#